data_AF-A0A067F2V2-F1
#
_entry.id   AF-A0A067F2V2-F1
#
_cell.length_a   1.000
_cell.length_b   1.000
_cell.length_c   1.000
_cell.angle_alpha   90.00
_cell.angle_beta   90.00
_cell.angle_gamma   90.00
#
_symmetry.space_group_name_H-M   'P 1'
#
loop_
_entity.id
_entity.type
_entity.pdbx_description
1 polymer ?
#
loop_
_entity_poly.entity_id
_entity_poly.type
_entity_poly.pdbx_seq_one_letter_code
_entity_poly.pdbx_strand_id
1 'polypeptide(L)'
;MREQQGPLATTSSVVRGLTAFSSVITESLNLTGDKILGIAKFFLGIGIPGDTKNFFDQVDSLACLENNRVSIPLILSLPSTVISLTKKDSLKVKVNTVLGSHAPPLTVTLVRAFSSSARDNSIIENQELKFDPQDAVYFLDDLPASFDVGEYIFVFKMLVQDSEQQTVYATGTLTQVPIYVTGLIKIENAKIAVLDSDLGSVETQKKLDLAGESTVSVSANHLQKLRLSFQMSTPLGNAFKPHQAFLRLRHETKVEHTFVVGSSGKKFEITLDFLGLVEKFFYLSGRYDIQLTVGDAVMENSLLRDIGYVELDLPEPPENASRPPPQPVDPYTRYGPKAEITHIFRAPEKRPPQELSLAFLVLTILPLFGFIIGLLRLGVNLKNFPTSAVPATFAVIFHLGIAAVLLLYVLFWLKLDLFTTLKTLCFLGVFLMVVGHRTLSHLASASAKLKSA
;
A
#
# COMPACT_ATOMS: atom_id res chain seq x y z
N MET A 1 -41.59 -11.22 15.97
CA MET A 1 -40.23 -11.61 15.57
C MET A 1 -39.99 -13.02 16.08
N ARG A 2 -39.93 -14.03 15.20
CA ARG A 2 -39.45 -15.36 15.60
C ARG A 2 -37.94 -15.24 15.73
N GLU A 3 -37.41 -15.24 16.95
CA GLU A 3 -35.99 -15.51 17.16
C GLU A 3 -35.70 -16.85 16.49
N GLN A 4 -34.94 -16.82 15.39
CA GLN A 4 -34.35 -18.05 14.86
C GLN A 4 -33.39 -18.54 15.93
N GLN A 5 -33.79 -19.55 16.69
CA GLN A 5 -32.90 -20.21 17.65
C GLN A 5 -31.69 -20.73 16.87
N GLY A 6 -30.49 -20.37 17.34
CA GLY A 6 -29.25 -20.82 16.73
C GLY A 6 -29.12 -22.35 16.77
N PRO A 7 -28.27 -22.93 15.90
CA PRO A 7 -28.04 -24.37 15.83
C PRO A 7 -27.58 -24.94 17.18
N LEU A 8 -26.79 -24.20 17.96
CA LEU A 8 -26.34 -24.60 19.30
C LEU A 8 -27.50 -24.76 20.29
N ALA A 9 -28.33 -23.72 20.44
CA ALA A 9 -29.49 -23.75 21.34
C ALA A 9 -30.51 -24.84 20.95
N THR A 10 -30.68 -25.07 19.65
CA THR A 10 -31.56 -26.12 19.12
C THR A 10 -31.03 -27.50 19.48
N THR A 11 -29.76 -27.77 19.19
CA THR A 11 -29.11 -29.05 19.55
C THR A 11 -29.07 -29.26 21.06
N SER A 12 -28.85 -28.20 21.84
CA SER A 12 -28.88 -28.25 23.30
C SER A 12 -30.25 -28.69 23.83
N SER A 13 -31.32 -28.11 23.29
CA SER A 13 -32.70 -28.49 23.65
C SER A 13 -32.98 -29.96 23.37
N VAL A 14 -32.44 -30.50 22.26
CA VAL A 14 -32.55 -31.92 21.92
C VAL A 14 -31.77 -32.79 22.91
N VAL A 15 -30.54 -32.43 23.28
CA VAL A 15 -29.75 -33.19 24.27
C VAL A 15 -30.41 -33.20 25.64
N ARG A 16 -30.88 -32.03 26.11
CA ARG A 16 -31.64 -31.92 27.36
C ARG A 16 -32.89 -32.81 27.34
N GLY A 17 -33.69 -32.71 26.28
CA GLY A 17 -34.90 -33.51 26.13
C GLY A 17 -34.62 -35.01 26.09
N LEU A 18 -33.58 -35.41 25.34
CA LEU A 18 -33.15 -36.80 25.21
C LEU A 18 -32.70 -37.38 26.56
N THR A 19 -31.81 -36.66 27.25
CA THR A 19 -31.27 -37.12 28.54
C THR A 19 -32.34 -37.15 29.63
N ALA A 20 -33.19 -36.11 29.70
CA ALA A 20 -34.34 -36.10 30.61
C ALA A 20 -35.31 -37.24 30.32
N PHE A 21 -35.67 -37.49 29.06
CA PHE A 21 -36.55 -38.60 28.69
C PHE A 21 -35.94 -39.97 29.04
N SER A 22 -34.64 -40.16 28.74
CA SER A 22 -33.91 -41.39 29.08
C SER A 22 -33.85 -41.69 30.58
N SER A 23 -33.97 -40.66 31.43
CA SER A 23 -33.93 -40.82 32.89
C SER A 23 -35.21 -41.43 33.46
N VAL A 24 -36.35 -41.30 32.75
CA VAL A 24 -37.69 -41.69 33.23
C VAL A 24 -38.13 -43.05 32.66
N ILE A 25 -37.64 -43.43 31.48
CA ILE A 25 -37.97 -44.71 30.85
C ILE A 25 -37.12 -45.86 31.41
N THR A 26 -37.70 -47.06 31.43
CA THR A 26 -37.02 -48.29 31.88
C THR A 26 -36.30 -49.01 30.74
N GLU A 27 -36.77 -48.83 29.50
CA GLU A 27 -36.18 -49.43 28.30
C GLU A 27 -35.03 -48.57 27.75
N SER A 28 -33.98 -49.21 27.24
CA SER A 28 -32.87 -48.53 26.59
C SER A 28 -33.30 -47.94 25.24
N LEU A 29 -32.98 -46.66 25.00
CA LEU A 29 -33.23 -46.03 23.71
C LEU A 29 -32.32 -46.64 22.63
N ASN A 30 -32.91 -47.05 21.50
CA ASN A 30 -32.16 -47.54 20.35
C ASN A 30 -31.52 -46.36 19.56
N LEU A 31 -30.53 -45.72 20.16
CA LEU A 31 -29.71 -44.69 19.55
C LEU A 31 -28.30 -45.23 19.32
N THR A 32 -27.81 -45.09 18.09
CA THR A 32 -26.45 -45.47 17.74
C THR A 32 -25.43 -44.61 18.49
N GLY A 33 -24.46 -45.22 19.17
CA GLY A 33 -23.42 -44.50 19.91
C GLY A 33 -22.66 -43.47 19.07
N ASP A 34 -22.47 -43.72 17.78
CA ASP A 34 -21.86 -42.78 16.83
C ASP A 34 -22.62 -41.43 16.75
N LYS A 35 -23.95 -41.43 16.90
CA LYS A 35 -24.75 -40.19 16.90
C LYS A 35 -24.52 -39.37 18.16
N ILE A 36 -24.47 -40.02 19.33
CA ILE A 36 -24.19 -39.37 20.61
C ILE A 36 -22.78 -38.79 20.61
N LEU A 37 -21.81 -39.55 20.12
CA LEU A 37 -20.44 -39.08 19.95
C LEU A 37 -20.35 -37.91 18.97
N GLY A 38 -21.11 -37.93 17.87
CA GLY A 38 -21.19 -36.83 16.92
C GLY A 38 -21.72 -35.54 17.55
N ILE A 39 -22.74 -35.64 18.40
CA ILE A 39 -23.28 -34.50 19.16
C ILE A 39 -22.24 -33.96 20.15
N ALA A 40 -21.54 -34.84 20.87
CA ALA A 40 -20.46 -34.43 21.76
C ALA A 40 -19.33 -33.69 21.02
N LYS A 41 -18.89 -34.23 19.87
CA LYS A 41 -17.89 -33.59 19.01
C LYS A 41 -18.37 -32.24 18.46
N PHE A 42 -19.66 -32.11 18.14
CA PHE A 42 -20.25 -30.83 17.72
C PHE A 42 -20.10 -29.77 18.81
N PHE A 43 -20.49 -30.07 20.05
CA PHE A 43 -20.34 -29.10 21.15
C PHE A 43 -18.87 -28.78 21.44
N LEU A 44 -17.99 -29.77 21.46
CA LEU A 44 -16.56 -29.55 21.70
C LEU A 44 -15.89 -28.75 20.57
N GLY A 45 -16.30 -28.97 19.31
CA GLY A 45 -15.74 -28.30 18.14
C GLY A 45 -16.06 -26.80 18.03
N ILE A 46 -17.06 -26.31 18.78
CA ILE A 46 -17.40 -24.87 18.83
C ILE A 46 -16.35 -24.08 19.61
N GLY A 47 -15.56 -24.73 20.49
CA GLY A 47 -14.61 -24.04 21.36
C GLY A 47 -15.33 -23.20 22.41
N ILE A 48 -15.03 -21.89 22.46
CA ILE A 48 -15.65 -20.93 23.38
C ILE A 48 -16.61 -20.02 22.58
N PRO A 49 -17.94 -20.15 22.73
CA PRO A 49 -18.92 -19.26 22.13
C PRO A 49 -18.73 -17.81 22.59
N GLY A 50 -18.97 -16.87 21.67
CA GLY A 50 -18.88 -15.43 21.98
C GLY A 50 -20.05 -14.86 22.80
N ASP A 51 -21.08 -15.66 23.09
CA ASP A 51 -22.27 -15.23 23.83
C ASP A 51 -22.52 -16.12 25.06
N THR A 52 -22.97 -15.50 26.15
CA THR A 52 -23.18 -16.15 27.46
C THR A 52 -24.28 -17.21 27.44
N LYS A 53 -25.37 -16.99 26.69
CA LYS A 53 -26.47 -17.97 26.58
C LYS A 53 -26.00 -19.20 25.82
N ASN A 54 -25.30 -19.01 24.71
CA ASN A 54 -24.70 -20.10 23.95
C ASN A 54 -23.64 -20.87 24.75
N PHE A 55 -22.84 -20.18 25.57
CA PHE A 55 -21.90 -20.84 26.48
C PHE A 55 -22.61 -21.70 27.52
N PHE A 56 -23.66 -21.18 28.16
CA PHE A 56 -24.49 -21.95 29.09
C PHE A 56 -25.10 -23.19 28.42
N ASP A 57 -25.74 -23.03 27.26
CA ASP A 57 -26.35 -24.13 26.52
C ASP A 57 -25.33 -25.20 26.11
N GLN A 58 -24.09 -24.80 25.76
CA GLN A 58 -23.00 -25.74 25.46
C GLN A 58 -22.55 -26.51 26.70
N VAL A 59 -22.22 -25.81 27.80
CA VAL A 59 -21.72 -26.42 29.04
C VAL A 59 -22.76 -27.36 29.64
N ASP A 60 -24.02 -26.94 29.67
CA ASP A 60 -25.10 -27.76 30.21
C ASP A 60 -25.36 -29.01 29.33
N SER A 61 -25.28 -28.89 28.00
CA SER A 61 -25.37 -30.04 27.11
C SER A 61 -24.20 -31.02 27.31
N LEU A 62 -22.98 -30.52 27.50
CA LEU A 62 -21.82 -31.36 27.82
C LEU A 62 -21.99 -32.05 29.19
N ALA A 63 -22.54 -31.36 30.19
CA ALA A 63 -22.86 -31.95 31.49
C ALA A 63 -23.93 -33.05 31.38
N CYS A 64 -24.97 -32.85 30.56
CA CYS A 64 -25.94 -33.89 30.25
C CYS A 64 -25.29 -35.11 29.56
N LEU A 65 -24.29 -34.90 28.71
CA LEU A 65 -23.58 -35.99 28.03
C LEU A 65 -22.56 -36.71 28.93
N GLU A 66 -22.04 -36.04 29.96
CA GLU A 66 -21.07 -36.60 30.91
C GLU A 66 -21.63 -37.79 31.69
N ASN A 67 -22.90 -37.71 32.08
CA ASN A 67 -23.57 -38.77 32.84
C ASN A 67 -25.03 -38.92 32.38
N ASN A 68 -25.31 -39.97 31.60
CA ASN A 68 -26.65 -40.23 31.08
C ASN A 68 -26.93 -41.73 30.92
N ARG A 69 -28.21 -42.08 30.81
CA ARG A 69 -28.67 -43.47 30.62
C ARG A 69 -28.73 -43.92 29.15
N VAL A 70 -28.35 -43.05 28.21
CA VAL A 70 -28.34 -43.39 26.77
C VAL A 70 -27.00 -44.02 26.41
N SER A 71 -25.94 -43.22 26.43
CA SER A 71 -24.56 -43.64 26.25
C SER A 71 -23.62 -42.49 26.58
N ILE A 72 -22.52 -42.74 27.29
CA ILE A 72 -21.53 -41.73 27.64
C ILE A 72 -20.47 -41.67 26.52
N PRO A 73 -20.34 -40.55 25.79
CA PRO A 73 -19.39 -40.43 24.69
C PRO A 73 -17.94 -40.36 25.19
N LEU A 74 -17.10 -41.24 24.66
CA LEU A 74 -15.65 -41.21 24.89
C LEU A 74 -14.93 -40.42 23.79
N ILE A 75 -14.19 -39.41 24.21
CA ILE A 75 -13.48 -38.47 23.34
C ILE A 75 -12.01 -38.86 23.27
N LEU A 76 -11.57 -39.22 22.08
CA LEU A 76 -10.16 -39.35 21.75
C LEU A 76 -9.58 -37.97 21.46
N SER A 77 -8.56 -37.58 22.20
CA SER A 77 -7.83 -36.33 22.03
C SER A 77 -6.33 -36.57 22.00
N LEU A 78 -5.61 -35.75 21.24
CA LEU A 78 -4.14 -35.77 21.19
C LEU A 78 -3.64 -34.50 21.88
N PRO A 79 -2.79 -34.60 22.93
CA PRO A 79 -2.18 -33.42 23.55
C PRO A 79 -1.31 -32.60 22.57
N SER A 80 -0.72 -33.27 21.56
CA SER A 80 -0.02 -32.65 20.45
C SER A 80 -0.34 -33.38 19.16
N THR A 81 -0.62 -32.64 18.08
CA THR A 81 -0.74 -33.16 16.71
C THR A 81 0.57 -33.00 15.93
N VAL A 82 1.64 -32.53 16.58
CA VAL A 82 2.98 -32.38 16.01
C VAL A 82 3.91 -33.37 16.70
N ILE A 83 4.66 -34.14 15.92
CA ILE A 83 5.63 -35.13 16.40
C ILE A 83 6.99 -34.83 15.79
N SER A 84 8.01 -34.59 16.62
CA SER A 84 9.38 -34.38 16.16
C SER A 84 10.13 -35.69 15.98
N LEU A 85 10.58 -35.99 14.75
CA LEU A 85 11.53 -37.08 14.49
C LEU A 85 12.91 -36.78 15.07
N THR A 86 13.30 -35.51 15.16
CA THR A 86 14.59 -35.07 15.69
C THR A 86 14.68 -35.32 17.20
N LYS A 87 13.63 -34.96 17.94
CA LYS A 87 13.54 -35.15 19.40
C LYS A 87 13.10 -36.55 19.81
N LYS A 88 12.64 -37.36 18.84
CA LYS A 88 12.02 -38.67 19.07
C LYS A 88 10.82 -38.55 19.99
N ASP A 89 9.91 -37.64 19.64
CA ASP A 89 8.67 -37.48 20.39
C ASP A 89 7.78 -38.72 20.22
N SER A 90 7.25 -39.21 21.33
CA SER A 90 6.25 -40.29 21.34
C SER A 90 4.87 -39.76 20.96
N LEU A 91 4.09 -40.51 20.18
CA LEU A 91 2.67 -40.22 20.00
C LEU A 91 1.94 -40.45 21.33
N LYS A 92 1.17 -39.46 21.79
CA LYS A 92 0.33 -39.56 23.00
C LYS A 92 -1.13 -39.35 22.64
N VAL A 93 -1.99 -40.20 23.18
CA VAL A 93 -3.44 -40.20 22.96
C VAL A 93 -4.13 -40.29 24.32
N LYS A 94 -5.07 -39.39 24.58
CA LYS A 94 -5.92 -39.41 25.77
C LYS A 94 -7.33 -39.78 25.39
N VAL A 95 -7.98 -40.59 26.22
CA VAL A 95 -9.38 -40.97 26.06
C VAL A 95 -10.09 -40.66 27.35
N ASN A 96 -10.97 -39.67 27.32
CA ASN A 96 -11.71 -39.17 28.47
C ASN A 96 -13.18 -38.97 28.07
N THR A 97 -14.05 -38.72 29.04
CA THR A 97 -15.40 -38.22 28.79
C THR A 97 -15.38 -36.76 28.34
N VAL A 98 -16.55 -36.20 28.00
CA VAL A 98 -16.68 -34.83 27.48
C VAL A 98 -16.24 -33.73 28.44
N LEU A 99 -16.34 -33.95 29.76
CA LEU A 99 -15.84 -33.04 30.80
C LEU A 99 -14.53 -33.50 31.44
N GLY A 100 -13.89 -34.54 30.91
CA GLY A 100 -12.53 -34.93 31.27
C GLY A 100 -12.41 -36.03 32.33
N SER A 101 -13.51 -36.65 32.77
CA SER A 101 -13.46 -37.83 33.65
C SER A 101 -12.74 -39.02 33.01
N HIS A 102 -12.22 -39.91 33.85
CA HIS A 102 -11.48 -41.10 33.40
C HIS A 102 -12.36 -42.05 32.59
N ALA A 103 -11.83 -42.54 31.48
CA ALA A 103 -12.46 -43.58 30.69
C ALA A 103 -12.34 -44.95 31.37
N PRO A 104 -13.26 -45.89 31.09
CA PRO A 104 -13.13 -47.29 31.52
C PRO A 104 -11.92 -47.98 30.86
N PRO A 105 -11.51 -49.17 31.35
CA PRO A 105 -10.51 -49.99 30.68
C PRO A 105 -10.87 -50.25 29.21
N LEU A 106 -10.07 -49.71 28.31
CA LEU A 106 -10.26 -49.81 26.86
C LEU A 106 -8.92 -50.00 26.15
N THR A 107 -9.00 -50.56 24.96
CA THR A 107 -7.88 -50.70 24.03
C THR A 107 -7.99 -49.62 22.95
N VAL A 108 -6.88 -48.92 22.69
CA VAL A 108 -6.75 -47.98 21.58
C VAL A 108 -5.84 -48.60 20.53
N THR A 109 -6.37 -48.82 19.33
CA THR A 109 -5.64 -49.37 18.19
C THR A 109 -5.47 -48.29 17.13
N LEU A 110 -4.24 -48.05 16.70
CA LEU A 110 -3.92 -47.33 15.48
C LEU A 110 -4.12 -48.28 14.29
N VAL A 111 -5.33 -48.23 13.72
CA VAL A 111 -5.75 -49.14 12.63
C VAL A 111 -4.94 -48.89 11.38
N ARG A 112 -4.74 -47.62 11.03
CA ARG A 112 -3.87 -47.21 9.93
C ARG A 112 -3.23 -45.86 10.21
N ALA A 113 -2.00 -45.70 9.74
CA ALA A 113 -1.37 -44.40 9.58
C ALA A 113 -0.81 -44.31 8.15
N PHE A 114 -1.19 -43.28 7.41
CA PHE A 114 -0.77 -43.12 6.01
C PHE A 114 -0.50 -41.65 5.71
N SER A 115 0.34 -41.40 4.70
CA SER A 115 0.65 -40.04 4.26
C SER A 115 -0.56 -39.40 3.61
N SER A 116 -0.81 -38.11 3.90
CA SER A 116 -1.92 -37.34 3.33
C SER A 116 -1.93 -37.39 1.78
N SER A 117 -0.74 -37.45 1.16
CA SER A 117 -0.56 -37.56 -0.29
C SER A 117 -0.67 -38.98 -0.87
N ALA A 118 -0.59 -40.03 -0.06
CA ALA A 118 -0.60 -41.43 -0.52
C ALA A 118 -1.52 -42.28 0.37
N ARG A 119 -2.83 -42.18 0.10
CA ARG A 119 -3.88 -42.79 0.95
C ARG A 119 -3.93 -44.31 0.94
N ASP A 120 -3.40 -44.93 -0.12
CA ASP A 120 -3.47 -46.37 -0.32
C ASP A 120 -2.31 -47.13 0.33
N ASN A 121 -1.25 -46.42 0.76
CA ASN A 121 -0.07 -47.00 1.40
C ASN A 121 -0.07 -46.70 2.90
N SER A 122 -0.54 -47.67 3.70
CA SER A 122 -0.43 -47.62 5.16
C SER A 122 1.00 -47.91 5.59
N ILE A 123 1.55 -47.07 6.48
CA ILE A 123 2.85 -47.24 7.11
C ILE A 123 2.74 -48.09 8.38
N ILE A 124 1.64 -47.88 9.11
CA ILE A 124 1.26 -48.70 10.27
C ILE A 124 -0.07 -49.34 9.94
N GLU A 125 -0.20 -50.63 10.24
CA GLU A 125 -1.46 -51.37 10.18
C GLU A 125 -1.69 -52.09 11.51
N ASN A 126 -2.86 -51.84 12.12
CA ASN A 126 -3.35 -52.51 13.33
C ASN A 126 -2.35 -52.56 14.50
N GLN A 127 -1.74 -51.43 14.86
CA GLN A 127 -0.86 -51.32 16.01
C GLN A 127 -1.65 -50.95 17.26
N GLU A 128 -1.60 -51.78 18.30
CA GLU A 128 -2.16 -51.45 19.62
C GLU A 128 -1.22 -50.50 20.39
N LEU A 129 -1.78 -49.47 21.03
CA LEU A 129 -1.03 -48.50 21.83
C LEU A 129 -0.86 -49.01 23.28
N LYS A 130 0.30 -48.71 23.89
CA LYS A 130 0.56 -49.05 25.29
C LYS A 130 -0.14 -48.04 26.20
N PHE A 131 -0.72 -48.50 27.31
CA PHE A 131 -1.39 -47.64 28.28
C PHE A 131 -0.48 -47.36 29.48
N ASP A 132 -0.28 -46.08 29.79
CA ASP A 132 0.35 -45.62 31.02
C ASP A 132 -0.72 -45.30 32.08
N PRO A 133 -0.82 -46.08 33.17
CA PRO A 133 -1.81 -45.85 34.21
C PRO A 133 -1.53 -44.63 35.08
N GLN A 134 -0.29 -44.09 35.13
CA GLN A 134 0.02 -42.92 35.95
C GLN A 134 -0.56 -41.63 35.34
N ASP A 135 -0.36 -41.46 34.04
CA ASP A 135 -0.81 -40.28 33.30
C ASP A 135 -2.18 -40.47 32.62
N ALA A 136 -2.71 -41.70 32.65
CA ALA A 136 -3.90 -42.12 31.90
C ALA A 136 -3.78 -41.81 30.39
N VAL A 137 -2.64 -42.15 29.79
CA VAL A 137 -2.29 -41.85 28.39
C VAL A 137 -1.96 -43.14 27.66
N TYR A 138 -2.47 -43.24 26.42
CA TYR A 138 -2.04 -44.25 25.47
C TYR A 138 -0.89 -43.69 24.64
N PHE A 139 0.19 -44.43 24.48
CA PHE A 139 1.37 -43.96 23.76
C PHE A 139 1.93 -45.00 22.78
N LEU A 140 2.60 -44.47 21.76
CA LEU A 140 3.50 -45.21 20.88
C LEU A 140 4.90 -44.60 21.05
N ASP A 141 5.83 -45.38 21.59
CA ASP A 141 7.17 -44.92 21.99
C ASP A 141 7.91 -44.23 20.84
N ASP A 142 8.15 -44.95 19.74
CA ASP A 142 8.83 -44.44 18.56
C ASP A 142 7.96 -44.69 17.32
N LEU A 143 7.94 -43.70 16.42
CA LEU A 143 7.41 -43.92 15.08
C LEU A 143 8.33 -44.88 14.31
N PRO A 144 7.78 -45.81 13.52
CA PRO A 144 8.56 -46.66 12.63
C PRO A 144 9.54 -45.87 11.75
N ALA A 145 10.70 -46.46 11.46
CA ALA A 145 11.75 -45.82 10.64
C ALA A 145 11.32 -45.49 9.19
N SER A 146 10.15 -45.97 8.77
CA SER A 146 9.51 -45.66 7.49
C SER A 146 8.79 -44.31 7.48
N PHE A 147 8.56 -43.68 8.64
CA PHE A 147 8.03 -42.30 8.69
C PHE A 147 9.10 -41.30 8.26
N ASP A 148 8.69 -40.37 7.41
CA ASP A 148 9.49 -39.22 7.02
C ASP A 148 8.78 -37.95 7.50
N VAL A 149 9.41 -36.79 7.30
CA VAL A 149 8.76 -35.50 7.51
C VAL A 149 7.57 -35.32 6.55
N GLY A 150 6.43 -34.87 7.06
CA GLY A 150 5.24 -34.71 6.25
C GLY A 150 3.93 -34.65 7.04
N GLU A 151 2.83 -34.51 6.31
CA GLU A 151 1.47 -34.58 6.84
C GLU A 151 0.94 -36.01 6.72
N TYR A 152 0.45 -36.55 7.83
CA TYR A 152 -0.08 -37.90 7.93
C TYR A 152 -1.49 -37.90 8.51
N ILE A 153 -2.27 -38.91 8.16
CA ILE A 153 -3.59 -39.14 8.75
C ILE A 153 -3.51 -40.43 9.57
N PHE A 154 -3.74 -40.29 10.87
CA PHE A 154 -3.77 -41.39 11.81
C PHE A 154 -5.22 -41.77 12.09
N VAL A 155 -5.54 -43.06 12.00
CA VAL A 155 -6.89 -43.56 12.18
C VAL A 155 -6.93 -44.51 13.36
N PHE A 156 -7.58 -44.04 14.41
CA PHE A 156 -7.71 -44.74 15.68
C PHE A 156 -9.06 -45.45 15.78
N LYS A 157 -9.05 -46.61 16.43
CA LYS A 157 -10.23 -47.34 16.88
C LYS A 157 -10.11 -47.55 18.39
N MET A 158 -11.22 -47.31 19.09
CA MET A 158 -11.32 -47.57 20.52
C MET A 158 -12.24 -48.77 20.73
N LEU A 159 -11.85 -49.68 21.62
CA LEU A 159 -12.69 -50.82 22.01
C LEU A 159 -12.67 -50.95 23.53
N VAL A 160 -13.85 -50.83 24.15
CA VAL A 160 -14.00 -51.06 25.59
C VAL A 160 -13.84 -52.56 25.87
N GLN A 161 -12.99 -52.91 26.83
CA GLN A 161 -12.63 -54.31 27.11
C GLN A 161 -13.78 -55.11 27.72
N ASP A 162 -14.58 -54.44 28.56
CA ASP A 162 -15.74 -55.05 29.21
C ASP A 162 -16.99 -54.94 28.32
N SER A 163 -17.57 -56.09 27.97
CA SER A 163 -18.74 -56.19 27.10
C SER A 163 -20.01 -55.57 27.73
N GLU A 164 -20.11 -55.51 29.05
CA GLU A 164 -21.26 -54.87 29.72
C GLU A 164 -21.17 -53.34 29.59
N GLN A 165 -19.95 -52.80 29.66
CA GLN A 165 -19.67 -51.37 29.54
C GLN A 165 -19.73 -50.85 28.10
N GLN A 166 -19.67 -51.72 27.09
CA GLN A 166 -19.87 -51.35 25.68
C GLN A 166 -21.27 -50.78 25.40
N THR A 167 -22.27 -51.13 26.22
CA THR A 167 -23.62 -50.55 26.12
C THR A 167 -23.73 -49.19 26.81
N VAL A 168 -22.85 -48.93 27.79
CA VAL A 168 -22.82 -47.69 28.59
C VAL A 168 -22.00 -46.60 27.89
N TYR A 169 -20.90 -46.95 27.23
CA TYR A 169 -20.00 -45.98 26.61
C TYR A 169 -20.05 -46.01 25.08
N ALA A 170 -20.19 -44.83 24.47
CA ALA A 170 -20.16 -44.65 23.03
C ALA A 170 -18.71 -44.45 22.58
N THR A 171 -18.14 -45.51 22.00
CA THR A 171 -16.88 -45.43 21.24
C THR A 171 -17.22 -45.31 19.75
N GLY A 172 -16.69 -44.29 19.09
CA GLY A 172 -16.93 -44.10 17.66
C GLY A 172 -16.25 -45.20 16.84
N THR A 173 -16.77 -45.49 15.65
CA THR A 173 -16.22 -46.58 14.81
C THR A 173 -14.73 -46.35 14.45
N LEU A 174 -14.40 -45.18 13.91
CA LEU A 174 -13.03 -44.78 13.55
C LEU A 174 -12.87 -43.26 13.75
N THR A 175 -11.74 -42.84 14.32
CA THR A 175 -11.39 -41.41 14.47
C THR A 175 -10.15 -41.11 13.65
N GLN A 176 -10.28 -40.20 12.68
CA GLN A 176 -9.17 -39.74 11.84
C GLN A 176 -8.62 -38.42 12.37
N VAL A 177 -7.30 -38.34 12.53
CA VAL A 177 -6.61 -37.15 13.04
C VAL A 177 -5.44 -36.81 12.13
N PRO A 178 -5.33 -35.57 11.62
CA PRO A 178 -4.13 -35.13 10.92
C PRO A 178 -2.99 -34.92 11.93
N ILE A 179 -1.82 -35.46 11.60
CA ILE A 179 -0.60 -35.35 12.40
C ILE A 179 0.52 -34.82 11.51
N TYR A 180 1.22 -33.80 12.00
CA TYR A 180 2.40 -33.23 11.36
C TYR A 180 3.65 -33.87 11.93
N VAL A 181 4.34 -34.64 11.11
CA VAL A 181 5.63 -35.23 11.47
C VAL A 181 6.72 -34.26 11.04
N THR A 182 7.37 -33.65 12.03
CA THR A 182 8.38 -32.61 11.86
C THR A 182 9.79 -33.17 11.98
N GLY A 183 10.77 -32.52 11.35
CA GLY A 183 12.18 -32.87 11.49
C GLY A 183 13.14 -31.83 10.93
N LEU A 184 14.42 -32.02 11.20
CA LEU A 184 15.49 -31.23 10.60
C LEU A 184 15.66 -31.57 9.13
N ILE A 185 15.47 -30.58 8.26
CA ILE A 185 15.69 -30.72 6.83
C ILE A 185 17.14 -30.43 6.49
N LYS A 186 17.78 -31.33 5.75
CA LYS A 186 19.17 -31.16 5.32
C LYS A 186 19.21 -30.22 4.13
N ILE A 187 19.98 -29.14 4.25
CA ILE A 187 20.22 -28.19 3.16
C ILE A 187 21.68 -28.31 2.74
N GLU A 188 21.92 -28.74 1.51
CA GLU A 188 23.26 -29.02 0.99
C GLU A 188 23.54 -28.25 -0.30
N ASN A 189 24.82 -28.19 -0.67
CA ASN A 189 25.27 -27.66 -1.96
C ASN A 189 24.75 -26.24 -2.27
N ALA A 190 24.54 -25.43 -1.23
CA ALA A 190 24.14 -24.04 -1.38
C ALA A 190 25.27 -23.23 -2.01
N LYS A 191 24.97 -22.58 -3.14
CA LYS A 191 25.93 -21.84 -3.96
C LYS A 191 25.24 -20.62 -4.57
N ILE A 192 25.97 -19.52 -4.62
CA ILE A 192 25.60 -18.33 -5.39
C ILE A 192 26.66 -18.08 -6.45
N ALA A 193 26.22 -17.77 -7.66
CA ALA A 193 27.09 -17.57 -8.80
C ALA A 193 26.64 -16.39 -9.66
N VAL A 194 27.60 -15.67 -10.21
CA VAL A 194 27.38 -14.67 -11.27
C VAL A 194 27.80 -15.30 -12.58
N LEU A 195 26.90 -15.26 -13.57
CA LEU A 195 27.04 -15.89 -14.87
C LEU A 195 27.05 -14.83 -15.95
N ASP A 196 27.90 -15.02 -16.95
CA ASP A 196 27.88 -14.21 -18.16
C ASP A 196 26.76 -14.69 -19.10
N SER A 197 26.05 -13.76 -19.75
CA SER A 197 24.91 -14.02 -20.64
C SER A 197 25.32 -14.77 -21.90
N ASP A 198 26.53 -14.53 -22.41
CA ASP A 198 26.92 -14.94 -23.77
C ASP A 198 27.46 -16.37 -23.83
N LEU A 199 28.10 -16.83 -22.75
CA LEU A 199 28.78 -18.13 -22.70
C LEU A 199 28.23 -19.06 -21.60
N GLY A 200 27.37 -18.57 -20.71
CA GLY A 200 26.96 -19.32 -19.51
C GLY A 200 28.13 -19.69 -18.60
N SER A 201 29.30 -19.09 -18.83
CA SER A 201 30.51 -19.27 -18.04
C SER A 201 30.33 -18.65 -16.67
N VAL A 202 30.80 -19.36 -15.66
CA VAL A 202 30.74 -18.94 -14.26
C VAL A 202 31.90 -17.98 -14.01
N GLU A 203 31.62 -16.68 -13.86
CA GLU A 203 32.67 -15.71 -13.52
C GLU A 203 33.06 -15.81 -12.05
N THR A 204 32.05 -15.81 -11.18
CA THR A 204 32.24 -15.88 -9.73
C THR A 204 31.30 -16.92 -9.16
N GLN A 205 31.81 -17.85 -8.36
CA GLN A 205 31.00 -18.80 -7.61
C GLN A 205 31.46 -18.83 -6.16
N LYS A 206 30.51 -18.64 -5.25
CA LYS A 206 30.75 -18.72 -3.81
C LYS A 206 29.85 -19.80 -3.21
N LYS A 207 30.45 -20.69 -2.42
CA LYS A 207 29.72 -21.66 -1.62
C LYS A 207 29.10 -20.93 -0.42
N LEU A 208 27.83 -21.19 -0.15
CA LEU A 208 27.10 -20.60 0.96
C LEU A 208 27.07 -21.60 2.11
N ASP A 209 27.44 -21.14 3.30
CA ASP A 209 27.16 -21.85 4.53
C ASP A 209 25.88 -21.26 5.15
N LEU A 210 24.76 -21.97 4.96
CA LEU A 210 23.45 -21.56 5.47
C LEU A 210 23.27 -21.87 6.96
N ALA A 211 24.23 -22.54 7.61
CA ALA A 211 24.25 -22.82 9.05
C ALA A 211 25.24 -21.91 9.83
N GLY A 212 26.36 -21.49 9.22
CA GLY A 212 27.43 -20.67 9.85
C GLY A 212 27.18 -19.15 9.86
N GLU A 213 28.21 -18.31 9.75
CA GLU A 213 28.14 -16.82 9.63
C GLU A 213 28.69 -16.32 8.27
N SER A 214 28.69 -17.14 7.22
CA SER A 214 29.26 -16.70 5.94
C SER A 214 28.40 -15.61 5.31
N THR A 215 28.98 -14.41 5.15
CA THR A 215 28.40 -13.31 4.36
C THR A 215 29.08 -13.26 2.99
N VAL A 216 28.28 -13.28 1.93
CA VAL A 216 28.79 -13.23 0.56
C VAL A 216 28.65 -11.83 -0.02
N SER A 217 29.73 -11.31 -0.60
CA SER A 217 29.70 -10.14 -1.50
C SER A 217 29.90 -10.57 -2.94
N VAL A 218 29.04 -10.17 -3.85
CA VAL A 218 29.22 -10.38 -5.30
C VAL A 218 28.92 -9.08 -6.05
N SER A 219 29.48 -8.90 -7.23
CA SER A 219 29.17 -7.77 -8.11
C SER A 219 28.58 -8.31 -9.41
N ALA A 220 27.58 -7.64 -9.96
CA ALA A 220 27.00 -8.00 -11.25
C ALA A 220 26.62 -6.74 -12.04
N ASN A 221 26.68 -6.82 -13.37
CA ASN A 221 26.13 -5.80 -14.26
C ASN A 221 24.79 -6.24 -14.89
N HIS A 222 24.18 -5.38 -15.69
CA HIS A 222 22.92 -5.65 -16.37
C HIS A 222 22.96 -6.79 -17.41
N LEU A 223 24.12 -7.16 -17.95
CA LEU A 223 24.25 -8.28 -18.90
C LEU A 223 24.42 -9.62 -18.17
N GLN A 224 24.90 -9.58 -16.93
CA GLN A 224 25.14 -10.78 -16.14
C GLN A 224 23.86 -11.31 -15.48
N LYS A 225 23.91 -12.57 -15.03
CA LYS A 225 22.82 -13.24 -14.33
C LYS A 225 23.28 -13.72 -12.96
N LEU A 226 22.45 -13.53 -11.94
CA LEU A 226 22.70 -14.05 -10.59
C LEU A 226 21.96 -15.37 -10.41
N ARG A 227 22.70 -16.46 -10.19
CA ARG A 227 22.14 -17.79 -9.94
C ARG A 227 22.34 -18.20 -8.49
N LEU A 228 21.25 -18.55 -7.82
CA LEU A 228 21.26 -19.21 -6.52
C LEU A 228 20.79 -20.66 -6.69
N SER A 229 21.52 -21.60 -6.10
CA SER A 229 21.11 -23.00 -6.07
C SER A 229 21.44 -23.68 -4.75
N PHE A 230 20.57 -24.56 -4.28
CA PHE A 230 20.78 -25.41 -3.10
C PHE A 230 19.99 -26.72 -3.26
N GLN A 231 20.24 -27.70 -2.42
CA GLN A 231 19.51 -28.97 -2.41
C GLN A 231 18.87 -29.18 -1.05
N MET A 232 17.65 -29.69 -1.03
CA MET A 232 16.93 -30.01 0.20
C MET A 232 16.52 -31.48 0.21
N SER A 233 16.84 -32.15 1.31
CA SER A 233 16.42 -33.53 1.53
C SER A 233 15.89 -33.73 2.94
N THR A 234 14.93 -34.63 3.04
CA THR A 234 14.38 -35.09 4.32
C THR A 234 15.42 -35.90 5.11
N PRO A 235 15.17 -36.22 6.39
CA PRO A 235 16.03 -37.12 7.17
C PRO A 235 16.26 -38.49 6.52
N LEU A 236 15.26 -39.03 5.80
CA LEU A 236 15.40 -40.28 5.03
C LEU A 236 16.10 -40.10 3.67
N GLY A 237 16.49 -38.88 3.33
CA GLY A 237 17.18 -38.56 2.08
C GLY A 237 16.25 -38.37 0.89
N ASN A 238 14.94 -38.33 1.08
CA ASN A 238 13.97 -38.05 0.01
C ASN A 238 14.03 -36.57 -0.41
N ALA A 239 13.48 -36.24 -1.59
CA ALA A 239 13.38 -34.86 -2.02
C ALA A 239 12.37 -34.11 -1.16
N PHE A 240 12.80 -33.00 -0.55
CA PHE A 240 11.92 -32.17 0.25
C PHE A 240 11.53 -30.91 -0.52
N LYS A 241 10.21 -30.68 -0.65
CA LYS A 241 9.68 -29.46 -1.25
C LYS A 241 8.97 -28.62 -0.19
N PRO A 242 9.60 -27.55 0.32
CA PRO A 242 8.98 -26.68 1.31
C PRO A 242 7.81 -25.90 0.67
N HIS A 243 6.85 -25.52 1.51
CA HIS A 243 5.74 -24.66 1.14
C HIS A 243 6.22 -23.26 0.71
N GLN A 244 7.29 -22.74 1.34
CA GLN A 244 7.84 -21.42 1.04
C GLN A 244 9.36 -21.50 0.77
N ALA A 245 9.77 -20.94 -0.37
CA ALA A 245 11.18 -20.72 -0.71
C ALA A 245 11.31 -19.43 -1.53
N PHE A 246 11.84 -18.38 -0.92
CA PHE A 246 11.93 -17.05 -1.51
C PHE A 246 13.35 -16.48 -1.44
N LEU A 247 13.76 -15.83 -2.51
CA LEU A 247 14.95 -14.99 -2.56
C LEU A 247 14.51 -13.53 -2.57
N ARG A 248 14.91 -12.77 -1.56
CA ARG A 248 14.62 -11.34 -1.44
C ARG A 248 15.89 -10.54 -1.69
N LEU A 249 15.77 -9.53 -2.57
CA LEU A 249 16.78 -8.51 -2.81
C LEU A 249 16.27 -7.18 -2.29
N ARG A 250 16.99 -6.54 -1.37
CA ARG A 250 16.62 -5.25 -0.80
C ARG A 250 17.67 -4.21 -1.16
N HIS A 251 17.29 -3.22 -1.95
CA HIS A 251 18.15 -2.09 -2.30
C HIS A 251 18.45 -1.24 -1.05
N GLU A 252 19.57 -0.52 -1.05
CA GLU A 252 19.92 0.45 -0.01
C GLU A 252 18.83 1.51 0.23
N THR A 253 18.08 1.87 -0.81
CA THR A 253 16.93 2.76 -0.68
C THR A 253 15.76 2.12 0.07
N LYS A 254 15.77 0.82 0.40
CA LYS A 254 14.71 -0.01 1.02
C LYS A 254 13.63 -0.55 0.08
N VAL A 255 13.81 -0.44 -1.24
CA VAL A 255 12.94 -1.12 -2.20
C VAL A 255 13.26 -2.62 -2.16
N GLU A 256 12.23 -3.45 -2.00
CA GLU A 256 12.36 -4.91 -1.88
C GLU A 256 11.78 -5.62 -3.12
N HIS A 257 12.53 -6.60 -3.61
CA HIS A 257 12.11 -7.50 -4.68
C HIS A 257 12.18 -8.94 -4.17
N THR A 258 11.05 -9.64 -4.20
CA THR A 258 10.95 -11.03 -3.72
C THR A 258 10.67 -11.96 -4.89
N PHE A 259 11.47 -13.01 -5.01
CA PHE A 259 11.39 -14.00 -6.08
C PHE A 259 11.16 -15.39 -5.51
N VAL A 260 10.30 -16.17 -6.17
CA VAL A 260 10.06 -17.57 -5.80
C VAL A 260 11.19 -18.44 -6.35
N VAL A 261 11.80 -19.27 -5.50
CA VAL A 261 12.85 -20.20 -5.93
C VAL A 261 12.21 -21.45 -6.54
N GLY A 262 12.58 -21.78 -7.77
CA GLY A 262 12.05 -22.95 -8.47
C GLY A 262 12.61 -24.26 -7.90
N SER A 263 11.81 -25.33 -7.95
CA SER A 263 12.19 -26.66 -7.48
C SER A 263 12.20 -27.68 -8.62
N SER A 264 13.28 -28.45 -8.77
CA SER A 264 13.38 -29.62 -9.64
C SER A 264 13.91 -30.81 -8.84
N GLY A 265 12.99 -31.66 -8.37
CA GLY A 265 13.31 -32.76 -7.45
C GLY A 265 13.94 -32.24 -6.16
N LYS A 266 15.17 -32.66 -5.87
CA LYS A 266 15.94 -32.21 -4.69
C LYS A 266 16.57 -30.82 -4.87
N LYS A 267 16.70 -30.34 -6.10
CA LYS A 267 17.46 -29.13 -6.43
C LYS A 267 16.52 -27.93 -6.48
N PHE A 268 16.90 -26.89 -5.77
CA PHE A 268 16.29 -25.57 -5.81
C PHE A 268 17.20 -24.65 -6.57
N GLU A 269 16.63 -23.91 -7.52
CA GLU A 269 17.39 -23.02 -8.38
C GLU A 269 16.57 -21.81 -8.80
N ILE A 270 17.21 -20.65 -8.80
CA ILE A 270 16.71 -19.43 -9.41
C ILE A 270 17.86 -18.74 -10.13
N THR A 271 17.59 -18.28 -11.35
CA THR A 271 18.51 -17.42 -12.11
C THR A 271 17.80 -16.09 -12.36
N LEU A 272 18.34 -15.01 -11.80
CA LEU A 272 17.89 -13.66 -12.02
C LEU A 272 18.65 -13.08 -13.21
N ASP A 273 17.94 -12.87 -14.31
CA ASP A 273 18.45 -12.24 -15.51
C ASP A 273 18.29 -10.72 -15.40
N PHE A 274 19.37 -10.00 -15.09
CA PHE A 274 19.26 -8.57 -14.80
C PHE A 274 18.79 -7.77 -16.00
N LEU A 275 19.13 -8.16 -17.23
CA LEU A 275 18.69 -7.50 -18.45
C LEU A 275 17.16 -7.49 -18.58
N GLY A 276 16.53 -8.64 -18.29
CA GLY A 276 15.07 -8.76 -18.29
C GLY A 276 14.39 -8.19 -17.04
N LEU A 277 15.17 -7.80 -16.04
CA LEU A 277 14.68 -7.30 -14.75
C LEU A 277 14.96 -5.80 -14.54
N VAL A 278 15.75 -5.14 -15.38
CA VAL A 278 16.15 -3.73 -15.21
C VAL A 278 14.95 -2.82 -14.91
N GLU A 279 13.89 -2.92 -15.70
CA GLU A 279 12.66 -2.14 -15.51
C GLU A 279 11.96 -2.43 -14.18
N LYS A 280 11.98 -3.69 -13.73
CA LYS A 280 11.38 -4.12 -12.46
C LYS A 280 12.20 -3.67 -11.25
N PHE A 281 13.50 -3.46 -11.43
CA PHE A 281 14.42 -2.90 -10.45
C PHE A 281 14.47 -1.37 -10.53
N PHE A 282 13.65 -0.76 -11.39
CA PHE A 282 13.57 0.68 -11.57
C PHE A 282 14.91 1.34 -11.92
N TYR A 283 15.80 0.61 -12.63
CA TYR A 283 17.14 1.08 -13.02
C TYR A 283 18.00 1.52 -11.81
N LEU A 284 17.71 1.01 -10.61
CA LEU A 284 18.45 1.37 -9.40
C LEU A 284 19.76 0.58 -9.32
N SER A 285 20.87 1.24 -9.66
CA SER A 285 22.22 0.74 -9.39
C SER A 285 22.60 0.96 -7.93
N GLY A 286 23.39 0.06 -7.37
CA GLY A 286 23.86 0.14 -5.98
C GLY A 286 23.84 -1.19 -5.26
N ARG A 287 23.87 -1.14 -3.94
CA ARG A 287 23.92 -2.33 -3.08
C ARG A 287 22.53 -2.92 -2.86
N TYR A 288 22.38 -4.21 -3.13
CA TYR A 288 21.22 -5.02 -2.78
C TYR A 288 21.59 -6.07 -1.75
N ASP A 289 21.03 -5.99 -0.55
CA ASP A 289 21.14 -7.06 0.44
C ASP A 289 20.34 -8.28 -0.04
N ILE A 290 20.93 -9.46 0.07
CA ILE A 290 20.36 -10.74 -0.36
C ILE A 290 19.90 -11.51 0.88
N GLN A 291 18.62 -11.84 0.93
CA GLN A 291 18.03 -12.66 1.97
C GLN A 291 17.37 -13.90 1.38
N LEU A 292 17.63 -15.05 1.97
CA LEU A 292 16.98 -16.31 1.64
C LEU A 292 15.98 -16.67 2.75
N THR A 293 14.76 -17.00 2.35
CA THR A 293 13.69 -17.45 3.25
C THR A 293 13.23 -18.82 2.79
N VAL A 294 13.29 -19.83 3.66
CA VAL A 294 12.74 -21.16 3.38
C VAL A 294 12.00 -21.66 4.63
N GLY A 295 10.76 -22.10 4.46
CA GLY A 295 9.94 -22.54 5.58
C GLY A 295 8.82 -23.49 5.18
N ASP A 296 8.48 -24.37 6.10
CA ASP A 296 7.36 -25.32 6.00
C ASP A 296 6.83 -25.64 7.41
N ALA A 297 5.57 -26.01 7.52
CA ALA A 297 4.96 -26.46 8.78
C ALA A 297 5.61 -27.75 9.32
N VAL A 298 6.17 -28.60 8.44
CA VAL A 298 6.85 -29.84 8.84
C VAL A 298 8.37 -29.68 9.02
N MET A 299 8.90 -28.47 8.90
CA MET A 299 10.34 -28.17 8.94
C MET A 299 10.73 -27.46 10.25
N GLU A 300 11.53 -28.11 11.08
CA GLU A 300 11.95 -27.57 12.38
C GLU A 300 13.00 -26.47 12.27
N ASN A 301 13.84 -26.52 11.24
CA ASN A 301 14.92 -25.57 10.97
C ASN A 301 14.57 -24.60 9.85
N SER A 302 13.35 -24.06 9.87
CA SER A 302 12.93 -22.98 8.97
C SER A 302 13.92 -21.80 9.07
N LEU A 303 14.25 -21.20 7.93
CA LEU A 303 15.31 -20.21 7.82
C LEU A 303 14.82 -18.89 7.25
N LEU A 304 15.26 -17.80 7.89
CA LEU A 304 15.16 -16.43 7.40
C LEU A 304 16.55 -15.82 7.57
N ARG A 305 17.32 -15.75 6.50
CA ARG A 305 18.76 -15.50 6.61
C ARG A 305 19.28 -14.51 5.59
N ASP A 306 19.94 -13.48 6.09
CA ASP A 306 20.72 -12.57 5.26
C ASP A 306 22.01 -13.29 4.85
N ILE A 307 22.12 -13.61 3.55
CA ILE A 307 23.24 -14.39 3.02
C ILE A 307 24.36 -13.52 2.48
N GLY A 308 24.12 -12.21 2.30
CA GLY A 308 25.12 -11.29 1.79
C GLY A 308 24.55 -10.09 1.05
N TYR A 309 25.31 -9.53 0.12
CA TYR A 309 24.87 -8.47 -0.78
C TYR A 309 25.41 -8.66 -2.20
N VAL A 310 24.67 -8.15 -3.18
CA VAL A 310 25.12 -7.95 -4.55
C VAL A 310 25.24 -6.47 -4.84
N GLU A 311 26.38 -6.04 -5.36
CA GLU A 311 26.57 -4.71 -5.93
C GLU A 311 26.18 -4.76 -7.40
N LEU A 312 25.10 -4.06 -7.76
CA LEU A 312 24.47 -4.17 -9.06
C LEU A 312 24.66 -2.89 -9.87
N ASP A 313 25.23 -3.02 -11.06
CA ASP A 313 25.44 -1.93 -12.01
C ASP A 313 24.43 -2.03 -13.18
N LEU A 314 23.36 -1.25 -13.08
CA LEU A 314 22.28 -1.14 -14.06
C LEU A 314 22.46 0.10 -14.96
N PRO A 315 21.94 0.08 -16.19
CA PRO A 315 21.98 1.24 -17.08
C PRO A 315 21.19 2.40 -16.50
N GLU A 316 21.49 3.61 -16.97
CA GLU A 316 20.75 4.81 -16.58
C GLU A 316 19.27 4.72 -17.02
N PRO A 317 18.33 5.21 -16.18
CA PRO A 317 16.91 5.17 -16.50
C PRO A 317 16.58 6.03 -17.73
N PRO A 318 15.81 5.52 -18.71
CA PRO A 318 15.26 6.35 -19.77
C PRO A 318 14.27 7.39 -19.20
N GLU A 319 14.03 8.49 -19.92
CA GLU A 319 13.18 9.60 -19.45
C GLU A 319 11.77 9.16 -18.99
N ASN A 320 11.24 8.09 -19.58
CA ASN A 320 9.91 7.54 -19.29
C ASN A 320 9.93 6.31 -18.35
N ALA A 321 11.06 6.03 -17.68
CA ALA A 321 11.17 4.88 -16.79
C ALA A 321 10.16 4.95 -15.63
N SER A 322 9.63 3.78 -15.26
CA SER A 322 8.87 3.62 -14.03
C SER A 322 9.74 4.01 -12.84
N ARG A 323 9.18 4.82 -11.94
CA ARG A 323 9.85 5.17 -10.68
C ARG A 323 9.58 4.09 -9.63
N PRO A 324 10.52 3.86 -8.70
CA PRO A 324 10.28 2.95 -7.58
C PRO A 324 9.04 3.39 -6.79
N PRO A 325 8.32 2.44 -6.17
CA PRO A 325 7.16 2.77 -5.36
C PRO A 325 7.57 3.75 -4.27
N PRO A 326 6.73 4.77 -3.98
CA PRO A 326 7.01 5.68 -2.89
C PRO A 326 7.10 4.85 -1.62
N GLN A 327 8.22 4.99 -0.94
CA GLN A 327 8.44 4.28 0.31
C GLN A 327 7.37 4.68 1.32
N PRO A 328 7.07 3.85 2.31
CA PRO A 328 6.32 4.28 3.47
C PRO A 328 7.13 5.37 4.18
N VAL A 329 6.95 6.61 3.72
CA VAL A 329 7.43 7.80 4.38
C VAL A 329 6.61 7.91 5.67
N ASP A 330 7.27 8.30 6.74
CA ASP A 330 6.62 8.65 8.00
C ASP A 330 5.33 9.46 7.70
N PRO A 331 4.14 9.04 8.17
CA PRO A 331 2.89 9.76 7.94
C PRO A 331 3.00 11.27 8.16
N TYR A 332 3.83 11.71 9.12
CA TYR A 332 4.09 13.12 9.39
C TYR A 332 4.76 13.87 8.23
N THR A 333 5.62 13.21 7.45
CA THR A 333 6.27 13.80 6.26
C THR A 333 5.38 13.76 5.03
N ARG A 334 4.53 12.73 4.87
CA ARG A 334 3.61 12.61 3.72
C ARG A 334 2.44 13.60 3.79
N TYR A 335 1.93 13.85 5.00
CA TYR A 335 0.78 14.74 5.25
C TYR A 335 1.19 16.08 5.88
N GLY A 336 2.48 16.42 5.85
CA GLY A 336 2.98 17.71 6.32
C GLY A 336 2.55 18.89 5.44
N PRO A 337 2.57 20.12 5.97
CA PRO A 337 2.29 21.32 5.18
C PRO A 337 3.33 21.47 4.06
N LYS A 338 2.86 21.73 2.83
CA LYS A 338 3.74 22.05 1.69
C LYS A 338 4.31 23.46 1.83
N ALA A 339 5.42 23.72 1.15
CA ALA A 339 6.01 25.05 1.11
C ALA A 339 5.00 26.10 0.58
N GLU A 340 4.96 27.27 1.21
CA GLU A 340 4.12 28.39 0.82
C GLU A 340 4.56 28.93 -0.56
N ILE A 341 3.60 29.18 -1.44
CA ILE A 341 3.85 29.76 -2.78
C ILE A 341 3.56 31.27 -2.71
N THR A 342 4.60 32.09 -2.85
CA THR A 342 4.47 33.55 -2.89
C THR A 342 4.43 34.06 -4.33
N HIS A 343 3.38 34.81 -4.71
CA HIS A 343 3.29 35.43 -6.03
C HIS A 343 4.29 36.59 -6.18
N ILE A 344 5.22 36.47 -7.13
CA ILE A 344 6.20 37.51 -7.43
C ILE A 344 5.63 38.45 -8.49
N PHE A 345 5.31 39.69 -8.10
CA PHE A 345 4.90 40.73 -9.03
C PHE A 345 6.08 41.23 -9.87
N ARG A 346 5.78 41.71 -11.09
CA ARG A 346 6.79 42.41 -11.90
C ARG A 346 7.27 43.66 -11.16
N ALA A 347 8.58 43.85 -11.10
CA ALA A 347 9.14 45.09 -10.55
C ALA A 347 8.71 46.30 -11.39
N PRO A 348 8.36 47.44 -10.77
CA PRO A 348 8.02 48.64 -11.51
C PRO A 348 9.23 49.14 -12.30
N GLU A 349 8.96 49.68 -13.50
CA GLU A 349 10.01 50.27 -14.34
C GLU A 349 10.68 51.46 -13.63
N LYS A 350 12.00 51.56 -13.76
CA LYS A 350 12.77 52.66 -13.15
C LYS A 350 12.46 53.97 -13.88
N ARG A 351 11.98 54.98 -13.15
CA ARG A 351 11.81 56.34 -13.67
C ARG A 351 13.16 57.09 -13.68
N PRO A 352 13.36 58.04 -14.62
CA PRO A 352 14.56 58.86 -14.64
C PRO A 352 14.64 59.77 -13.40
N PRO A 353 15.84 60.24 -13.01
CA PRO A 353 16.01 61.22 -11.95
C PRO A 353 15.23 62.51 -12.22
N GLN A 354 14.61 63.08 -11.20
CA GLN A 354 13.79 64.29 -11.30
C GLN A 354 14.59 65.49 -11.82
N GLU A 355 15.85 65.63 -11.38
CA GLU A 355 16.75 66.70 -11.81
C GLU A 355 16.98 66.72 -13.33
N LEU A 356 17.13 65.54 -13.93
CA LEU A 356 17.28 65.41 -15.37
C LEU A 356 16.02 65.86 -16.10
N SER A 357 14.85 65.45 -15.60
CA SER A 357 13.56 65.88 -16.16
C SER A 357 13.34 67.39 -16.07
N LEU A 358 13.74 68.02 -14.96
CA LEU A 358 13.64 69.47 -14.76
C LEU A 358 14.60 70.24 -15.68
N ALA A 359 15.83 69.77 -15.85
CA ALA A 359 16.79 70.38 -16.76
C ALA A 359 16.25 70.43 -18.20
N PHE A 360 15.69 69.32 -18.70
CA PHE A 360 15.09 69.29 -20.03
C PHE A 360 13.80 70.13 -20.16
N LEU A 361 13.02 70.27 -19.09
CA LEU A 361 11.89 71.20 -19.07
C LEU A 361 12.36 72.65 -19.30
N VAL A 362 13.40 73.09 -18.58
CA VAL A 362 13.97 74.45 -18.76
C VAL A 362 14.50 74.63 -20.18
N LEU A 363 15.24 73.65 -20.70
CA LEU A 363 15.73 73.67 -22.09
C LEU A 363 14.60 73.77 -23.12
N THR A 364 13.45 73.14 -22.86
CA THR A 364 12.29 73.19 -23.76
C THR A 364 11.60 74.56 -23.77
N ILE A 365 11.59 75.27 -22.65
CA ILE A 365 10.98 76.61 -22.55
C ILE A 365 11.93 77.71 -23.07
N LEU A 366 13.25 77.48 -23.06
CA LEU A 366 14.25 78.47 -23.47
C LEU A 366 14.02 79.10 -24.87
N PRO A 367 13.66 78.34 -25.93
CA PRO A 367 13.36 78.92 -27.24
C PRO A 367 12.20 79.93 -27.23
N LEU A 368 11.21 79.75 -26.34
CA LEU A 368 10.09 80.70 -26.22
C LEU A 368 10.56 82.07 -25.71
N PHE A 369 11.46 82.08 -24.71
CA PHE A 369 12.08 83.33 -24.25
C PHE A 369 12.91 83.99 -25.35
N GLY A 370 13.70 83.19 -26.08
CA GLY A 370 14.46 83.66 -27.24
C GLY A 370 13.56 84.31 -28.30
N PHE A 371 12.43 83.67 -28.60
CA PHE A 371 11.43 84.20 -29.54
C PHE A 371 10.84 85.55 -29.07
N ILE A 372 10.43 85.66 -27.80
CA ILE A 372 9.89 86.92 -27.25
C ILE A 372 10.93 88.03 -27.29
N ILE A 373 12.17 87.76 -26.88
CA ILE A 373 13.28 88.72 -26.94
C ILE A 373 13.54 89.15 -28.40
N GLY A 374 13.49 88.20 -29.34
CA GLY A 374 13.60 88.47 -30.77
C GLY A 374 12.52 89.41 -31.28
N LEU A 375 11.24 89.18 -30.93
CA LEU A 375 10.12 90.05 -31.29
C LEU A 375 10.32 91.49 -30.78
N LEU A 376 10.79 91.64 -29.54
CA LEU A 376 11.08 92.95 -28.94
C LEU A 376 12.22 93.66 -29.67
N ARG A 377 13.30 92.94 -30.03
CA ARG A 377 14.44 93.49 -30.78
C ARG A 377 14.07 93.91 -32.20
N LEU A 378 13.14 93.20 -32.85
CA LEU A 378 12.64 93.50 -34.19
C LEU A 378 11.61 94.64 -34.21
N GLY A 379 11.18 95.15 -33.05
CA GLY A 379 10.20 96.25 -32.99
C GLY A 379 8.78 95.86 -33.40
N VAL A 380 8.42 94.57 -33.28
CA VAL A 380 7.06 94.08 -33.55
C VAL A 380 6.09 94.80 -32.61
N ASN A 381 5.04 95.37 -33.18
CA ASN A 381 4.08 96.19 -32.45
C ASN A 381 2.63 95.87 -32.86
N LEU A 382 1.68 96.37 -32.07
CA LEU A 382 0.24 96.17 -32.30
C LEU A 382 -0.45 97.44 -32.82
N LYS A 383 0.27 98.34 -33.50
CA LYS A 383 -0.26 99.65 -33.92
C LYS A 383 -1.42 99.55 -34.93
N ASN A 384 -1.53 98.44 -35.66
CA ASN A 384 -2.60 98.17 -36.62
C ASN A 384 -3.88 97.61 -35.97
N PHE A 385 -3.97 97.57 -34.63
CA PHE A 385 -5.20 97.16 -33.97
C PHE A 385 -6.33 98.19 -34.23
N PRO A 386 -7.57 97.78 -34.55
CA PRO A 386 -8.62 98.74 -34.90
C PRO A 386 -8.93 99.72 -33.76
N THR A 387 -9.00 101.01 -34.07
CA THR A 387 -9.28 102.08 -33.10
C THR A 387 -10.77 102.44 -33.00
N SER A 388 -11.54 102.20 -34.06
CA SER A 388 -12.98 102.41 -34.07
C SER A 388 -13.71 101.39 -33.19
N ALA A 389 -14.69 101.85 -32.39
CA ALA A 389 -15.34 101.05 -31.35
C ALA A 389 -15.89 99.70 -31.83
N VAL A 390 -16.57 99.67 -32.99
CA VAL A 390 -17.20 98.43 -33.51
C VAL A 390 -16.16 97.41 -33.99
N PRO A 391 -15.22 97.74 -34.90
CA PRO A 391 -14.12 96.84 -35.28
C PRO A 391 -13.23 96.40 -34.12
N ALA A 392 -12.94 97.30 -33.17
CA ALA A 392 -12.14 96.99 -32.00
C ALA A 392 -12.82 95.92 -31.13
N THR A 393 -14.13 96.05 -30.93
CA THR A 393 -14.93 95.08 -30.15
C THR A 393 -14.89 93.70 -30.80
N PHE A 394 -15.11 93.59 -32.11
CA PHE A 394 -15.02 92.30 -32.81
C PHE A 394 -13.61 91.70 -32.75
N ALA A 395 -12.55 92.52 -32.89
CA ALA A 395 -11.18 92.07 -32.78
C ALA A 395 -10.83 91.55 -31.38
N VAL A 396 -11.26 92.24 -30.31
CA VAL A 396 -11.05 91.79 -28.92
C VAL A 396 -11.78 90.47 -28.67
N ILE A 397 -13.06 90.37 -29.04
CA ILE A 397 -13.85 89.16 -28.86
C ILE A 397 -13.26 87.98 -29.65
N PHE A 398 -12.72 88.24 -30.85
CA PHE A 398 -12.04 87.20 -31.65
C PHE A 398 -10.83 86.62 -30.91
N HIS A 399 -9.94 87.48 -30.39
CA HIS A 399 -8.74 87.03 -29.69
C HIS A 399 -9.07 86.37 -28.34
N LEU A 400 -10.09 86.87 -27.61
CA LEU A 400 -10.59 86.21 -26.40
C LEU A 400 -11.19 84.84 -26.70
N GLY A 401 -11.90 84.70 -27.84
CA GLY A 401 -12.40 83.40 -28.28
C GLY A 401 -11.28 82.42 -28.59
N ILE A 402 -10.19 82.86 -29.23
CA ILE A 402 -9.00 82.02 -29.48
C ILE A 402 -8.36 81.61 -28.15
N ALA A 403 -8.20 82.55 -27.21
CA ALA A 403 -7.69 82.25 -25.88
C ALA A 403 -8.59 81.24 -25.13
N ALA A 404 -9.91 81.35 -25.27
CA ALA A 404 -10.88 80.41 -24.70
C ALA A 404 -10.76 79.00 -25.31
N VAL A 405 -10.48 78.87 -26.61
CA VAL A 405 -10.20 77.57 -27.24
C VAL A 405 -8.90 76.97 -26.70
N LEU A 406 -7.84 77.76 -26.58
CA LEU A 406 -6.56 77.28 -26.00
C LEU A 406 -6.75 76.83 -24.54
N LEU A 407 -7.50 77.60 -23.74
CA LEU A 407 -7.85 77.21 -22.37
C LEU A 407 -8.67 75.93 -22.35
N LEU A 408 -9.63 75.76 -23.26
CA LEU A 408 -10.41 74.53 -23.38
C LEU A 408 -9.51 73.32 -23.64
N TYR A 409 -8.46 73.44 -24.44
CA TYR A 409 -7.47 72.37 -24.65
C TYR A 409 -6.64 72.06 -23.40
N VAL A 410 -6.27 73.08 -22.62
CA VAL A 410 -5.62 72.86 -21.32
C VAL A 410 -6.57 72.14 -20.35
N LEU A 411 -7.85 72.51 -20.32
CA LEU A 411 -8.85 71.85 -19.48
C LEU A 411 -9.13 70.41 -19.93
N PHE A 412 -9.09 70.13 -21.23
CA PHE A 412 -9.14 68.77 -21.77
C PHE A 412 -7.95 67.93 -21.31
N TRP A 413 -6.75 68.48 -21.35
CA TRP A 413 -5.56 67.78 -20.87
C TRP A 413 -5.60 67.49 -19.36
N LEU A 414 -6.17 68.41 -18.57
CA LEU A 414 -6.22 68.28 -17.11
C LEU A 414 -7.38 67.41 -16.60
N LYS A 415 -8.58 67.54 -17.18
CA LYS A 415 -9.79 66.99 -16.55
C LYS A 415 -10.98 66.68 -17.47
N LEU A 416 -11.20 67.44 -18.55
CA LEU A 416 -12.42 67.26 -19.36
C LEU A 416 -12.34 65.99 -20.21
N ASP A 417 -13.47 65.32 -20.37
CA ASP A 417 -13.60 64.24 -21.35
C ASP A 417 -13.69 64.78 -22.79
N LEU A 418 -13.52 63.86 -23.74
CA LEU A 418 -13.52 64.19 -25.17
C LEU A 418 -14.86 64.76 -25.65
N PHE A 419 -15.99 64.23 -25.20
CA PHE A 419 -17.32 64.62 -25.69
C PHE A 419 -17.74 66.01 -25.20
N THR A 420 -17.46 66.32 -23.94
CA THR A 420 -17.69 67.64 -23.32
C THR A 420 -16.81 68.69 -23.96
N THR A 421 -15.54 68.34 -24.23
CA THR A 421 -14.60 69.21 -24.95
C THR A 421 -15.10 69.49 -26.36
N LEU A 422 -15.50 68.46 -27.10
CA LEU A 422 -15.95 68.60 -28.49
C LEU A 422 -17.27 69.39 -28.59
N LYS A 423 -18.21 69.17 -27.65
CA LYS A 423 -19.46 69.96 -27.57
C LYS A 423 -19.17 71.43 -27.33
N THR A 424 -18.32 71.74 -26.35
CA THR A 424 -17.93 73.12 -26.02
C THR A 424 -17.18 73.77 -27.19
N LEU A 425 -16.27 73.03 -27.82
CA LEU A 425 -15.51 73.48 -28.99
C LEU A 425 -16.43 73.74 -30.20
N CYS A 426 -17.48 72.94 -30.40
CA CYS A 426 -18.44 73.14 -31.48
C CYS A 426 -19.16 74.49 -31.33
N PHE A 427 -19.71 74.77 -30.14
CA PHE A 427 -20.36 76.07 -29.87
C PHE A 427 -19.38 77.24 -29.99
N LEU A 428 -18.18 77.10 -29.40
CA LEU A 428 -17.16 78.13 -29.43
C LEU A 428 -16.59 78.35 -30.85
N GLY A 429 -16.52 77.29 -31.66
CA GLY A 429 -16.07 77.31 -33.05
C GLY A 429 -17.03 78.05 -33.97
N VAL A 430 -18.34 77.79 -33.86
CA VAL A 430 -19.37 78.54 -34.61
C VAL A 430 -19.31 80.03 -34.22
N PHE A 431 -19.20 80.32 -32.93
CA PHE A 431 -19.04 81.68 -32.42
C PHE A 431 -17.79 82.38 -33.00
N LEU A 432 -16.64 81.72 -32.95
CA LEU A 432 -15.37 82.22 -33.49
C LEU A 432 -15.42 82.43 -35.00
N MET A 433 -16.11 81.57 -35.74
CA MET A 433 -16.27 81.71 -37.18
C MET A 433 -16.95 83.03 -37.54
N VAL A 434 -18.04 83.40 -36.83
CA VAL A 434 -18.78 84.65 -37.08
C VAL A 434 -17.94 85.89 -36.71
N VAL A 435 -17.37 85.89 -35.51
CA VAL A 435 -16.57 87.04 -35.02
C VAL A 435 -15.27 87.20 -35.81
N GLY A 436 -14.64 86.09 -36.17
CA GLY A 436 -13.45 86.06 -37.03
C GLY A 436 -13.74 86.56 -38.42
N HIS A 437 -14.85 86.13 -39.04
CA HIS A 437 -15.25 86.63 -40.36
C HIS A 437 -15.43 88.16 -40.35
N ARG A 438 -16.08 88.74 -39.33
CA ARG A 438 -16.23 90.20 -39.21
C ARG A 438 -14.88 90.92 -39.04
N THR A 439 -13.98 90.36 -38.23
CA THR A 439 -12.66 90.95 -37.97
C THR A 439 -11.77 90.91 -39.22
N LEU A 440 -11.73 89.77 -39.92
CA LEU A 440 -10.94 89.57 -41.13
C LEU A 440 -11.50 90.37 -42.31
N SER A 441 -12.83 90.43 -42.47
CA SER A 441 -13.47 91.25 -43.50
C SER A 441 -13.18 92.75 -43.31
N HIS A 442 -13.18 93.23 -42.06
CA HIS A 442 -12.76 94.60 -41.76
C HIS A 442 -11.29 94.85 -42.12
N LEU A 443 -10.39 93.92 -41.74
CA LEU A 443 -8.96 94.02 -42.06
C LEU A 443 -8.73 94.05 -43.58
N ALA A 444 -9.41 93.18 -44.33
CA ALA A 444 -9.34 93.15 -45.80
C ALA A 444 -9.84 94.46 -46.42
N SER A 445 -10.97 95.00 -45.93
CA SER A 445 -11.53 96.27 -46.40
C SER A 445 -10.62 97.47 -46.11
N ALA A 446 -10.00 97.50 -44.93
CA ALA A 446 -9.03 98.54 -44.56
C ALA A 446 -7.77 98.47 -45.42
N SER A 447 -7.28 97.25 -45.69
CA SER A 447 -6.14 97.00 -46.59
C SER A 447 -6.43 97.40 -48.03
N ALA A 448 -7.63 97.10 -48.54
CA ALA A 448 -8.07 97.53 -49.87
C ALA A 448 -8.15 99.06 -49.99
N LYS A 449 -8.69 99.75 -48.97
CA LYS A 449 -8.72 101.22 -48.90
C LYS A 449 -7.32 101.84 -48.88
N LEU A 450 -6.37 101.23 -48.18
CA LEU A 450 -4.97 101.68 -48.11
C LEU A 450 -4.20 101.46 -49.41
N LYS A 451 -4.59 100.47 -50.24
CA LYS A 451 -4.00 100.23 -51.58
C LYS A 451 -4.62 101.08 -52.68
N SER A 452 -5.85 101.56 -52.49
CA SER A 452 -6.56 102.44 -53.43
C SER A 452 -6.37 103.94 -53.15
N ALA A 453 -5.76 104.27 -52.01
CA ALA A 453 -5.32 105.61 -51.60
C ALA A 453 -3.81 105.72 -51.81
#